data_AF-A0A8I1S0V4-F1
#
_entry.id   AF-A0A8I1S0V4-F1
#
_cell.length_a   1.000
_cell.length_b   1.000
_cell.length_c   1.000
_cell.angle_alpha   90.00
_cell.angle_beta   90.00
_cell.angle_gamma   90.00
#
_symmetry.space_group_name_H-M   'P 1'
#
loop_
_entity.id
_entity.type
_entity.pdbx_description
1 polymer ?
#
loop_
_entity_poly.entity_id
_entity_poly.type
_entity_poly.pdbx_seq_one_letter_code
_entity_poly.pdbx_strand_id
1 'polypeptide(L)'
;MTLFPSTRPRIAGVLLAAGLGRRFGGPKALADTGSGPWVLRALATLGALDPRLVVVGAAADDVVALLPRDVVPVKNPDFAGGMGSSLAAALRALQGGLGAGSGVDSTAGLVVNSAVDAAVIMLVDLPDVSEAVVNRVVRTVLDGAWSAARNSIDDAASPAAGGPDRSSAVSHTRAAGEAANSVIPGIRSALARATFSGRPGHPVLIGADHFAGVLAVSTGDHGARDYLATHPALAVECGDLAGGADVDRRSD
;
A
#
# COMPACT_ATOMS: atom_id res chain seq x y z
N MET A 1 22.22 7.69 -25.82
CA MET A 1 21.12 6.71 -25.77
C MET A 1 20.31 7.03 -24.52
N THR A 2 19.32 7.90 -24.66
CA THR A 2 18.54 8.42 -23.53
C THR A 2 17.49 7.37 -23.19
N LEU A 3 17.68 6.67 -22.07
CA LEU A 3 16.68 5.76 -21.52
C LEU A 3 15.44 6.58 -21.16
N PHE A 4 14.34 6.40 -21.90
CA PHE A 4 13.05 6.89 -21.45
C PHE A 4 12.72 6.18 -20.13
N PRO A 5 12.32 6.90 -19.06
CA PRO A 5 11.87 6.27 -17.83
C PRO A 5 10.68 5.35 -18.15
N SER A 6 10.64 4.18 -17.49
CA SER A 6 9.50 3.26 -17.54
C SER A 6 8.20 4.05 -17.32
N THR A 7 7.29 4.00 -18.28
CA THR A 7 6.00 4.73 -18.25
C THR A 7 4.99 4.14 -17.26
N ARG A 8 5.39 3.13 -16.47
CA ARG A 8 4.56 2.52 -15.43
C ARG A 8 5.08 2.88 -14.04
N PRO A 9 4.18 3.30 -13.13
CA PRO A 9 4.57 3.60 -11.76
C PRO A 9 5.08 2.37 -11.06
N ARG A 10 6.11 2.55 -10.23
CA ARG A 10 6.72 1.46 -9.47
C ARG A 10 6.08 1.36 -8.09
N ILE A 11 5.39 0.26 -7.83
CA ILE A 11 4.61 0.06 -6.60
C ILE A 11 5.23 -1.09 -5.80
N ALA A 12 5.70 -0.81 -4.60
CA ALA A 12 6.24 -1.81 -3.70
C ALA A 12 5.12 -2.64 -3.06
N GLY A 13 5.35 -3.95 -2.90
CA GLY A 13 4.55 -4.81 -2.02
C GLY A 13 5.26 -4.95 -0.68
N VAL A 14 4.59 -4.62 0.42
CA VAL A 14 5.14 -4.71 1.78
C VAL A 14 4.28 -5.65 2.62
N LEU A 15 4.87 -6.74 3.08
CA LEU A 15 4.24 -7.67 4.02
C LEU A 15 4.76 -7.41 5.44
N LEU A 16 3.86 -7.13 6.39
CA LEU A 16 4.20 -7.00 7.80
C LEU A 16 4.08 -8.37 8.50
N ALA A 17 5.23 -8.94 8.89
CA ALA A 17 5.34 -10.29 9.44
C ALA A 17 6.23 -10.37 10.71
N ALA A 18 6.48 -9.23 11.37
CA ALA A 18 7.44 -9.14 12.48
C ALA A 18 6.88 -9.54 13.86
N GLY A 19 5.55 -9.71 13.95
CA GLY A 19 4.83 -9.83 15.21
C GLY A 19 5.13 -11.11 16.00
N LEU A 20 5.07 -11.00 17.34
CA LEU A 20 5.24 -12.10 18.29
C LEU A 20 4.09 -13.13 18.27
N GLY A 21 2.90 -12.74 17.80
CA GLY A 21 1.71 -13.58 17.83
C GLY A 21 1.36 -14.10 19.24
N ARG A 22 1.48 -13.25 20.27
CA ARG A 22 1.32 -13.64 21.69
C ARG A 22 0.01 -14.37 21.97
N ARG A 23 -1.10 -13.92 21.38
CA ARG A 23 -2.44 -14.53 21.52
C ARG A 23 -2.61 -15.80 20.70
N PHE A 24 -1.87 -15.90 19.60
CA PHE A 24 -1.83 -17.07 18.72
C PHE A 24 -0.94 -18.20 19.26
N GLY A 25 -0.03 -17.87 20.19
CA GLY A 25 0.91 -18.81 20.79
C GLY A 25 2.20 -19.01 19.97
N GLY A 26 2.56 -18.03 19.15
CA GLY A 26 3.80 -18.02 18.37
C GLY A 26 3.77 -17.10 17.15
N PRO A 27 4.90 -16.89 16.46
CA PRO A 27 4.98 -16.04 15.27
C PRO A 27 4.05 -16.52 14.15
N LYS A 28 3.00 -15.75 13.85
CA LYS A 28 1.98 -16.11 12.84
C LYS A 28 2.58 -16.32 11.44
N ALA A 29 3.70 -15.66 11.14
CA ALA A 29 4.42 -15.82 9.88
C ALA A 29 4.82 -17.28 9.56
N LEU A 30 5.13 -18.06 10.60
CA LEU A 30 5.53 -19.47 10.50
C LEU A 30 4.35 -20.44 10.65
N ALA A 31 3.13 -19.95 10.91
CA ALA A 31 1.96 -20.80 11.02
C ALA A 31 1.69 -21.50 9.67
N ASP A 32 1.25 -22.75 9.73
CA ASP A 32 0.89 -23.54 8.55
C ASP A 32 -0.40 -24.31 8.85
N THR A 33 -1.41 -24.11 8.00
CA THR A 33 -2.72 -24.77 8.06
C THR A 33 -2.86 -25.89 7.02
N GLY A 34 -1.74 -26.40 6.49
CA GLY A 34 -1.67 -27.46 5.49
C GLY A 34 -1.49 -26.98 4.05
N SER A 35 -1.34 -25.66 3.84
CA SER A 35 -1.15 -25.03 2.52
C SER A 35 0.16 -24.25 2.42
N GLY A 36 1.06 -24.48 3.38
CA GLY A 36 2.36 -23.83 3.48
C GLY A 36 2.37 -22.67 4.49
N PRO A 37 3.58 -22.18 4.84
CA PRO A 37 3.75 -21.09 5.79
C PRO A 37 2.94 -19.85 5.39
N TRP A 38 2.27 -19.24 6.36
CA TRP A 38 1.43 -18.06 6.14
C TRP A 38 2.19 -16.89 5.52
N VAL A 39 3.49 -16.73 5.84
CA VAL A 39 4.32 -15.71 5.20
C VAL A 39 4.39 -15.89 3.68
N LEU A 40 4.51 -17.12 3.18
CA LEU A 40 4.58 -17.37 1.74
C LEU A 40 3.22 -17.20 1.07
N ARG A 41 2.14 -17.62 1.74
CA ARG A 41 0.76 -17.43 1.26
C ARG A 41 0.42 -15.94 1.15
N ALA A 42 0.69 -15.16 2.19
CA ALA A 42 0.42 -13.73 2.21
C ALA A 42 1.31 -12.98 1.20
N LEU A 43 2.59 -13.36 1.09
CA LEU A 43 3.51 -12.79 0.10
C LEU A 43 3.05 -13.04 -1.35
N ALA A 44 2.42 -14.17 -1.64
CA ALA A 44 1.90 -14.48 -2.97
C ALA A 44 0.84 -13.45 -3.43
N THR A 45 0.09 -12.84 -2.50
CA THR A 45 -0.89 -11.78 -2.81
C THR A 45 -0.26 -10.52 -3.40
N LEU A 46 1.06 -10.34 -3.24
CA LEU A 46 1.83 -9.19 -3.70
C LEU A 46 2.62 -9.51 -4.98
N GLY A 47 2.32 -10.61 -5.68
CA GLY A 47 3.09 -11.13 -6.81
C GLY A 47 3.27 -10.16 -7.98
N ALA A 48 2.30 -9.28 -8.22
CA ALA A 48 2.36 -8.27 -9.28
C ALA A 48 3.15 -6.99 -8.92
N LEU A 49 3.65 -6.87 -7.69
CA LEU A 49 4.30 -5.67 -7.17
C LEU A 49 5.83 -5.83 -7.15
N ASP A 50 6.56 -4.74 -7.36
CA ASP A 50 8.03 -4.70 -7.31
C ASP A 50 8.51 -3.33 -6.80
N PRO A 51 9.41 -3.28 -5.81
CA PRO A 51 10.01 -4.40 -5.07
C PRO A 51 9.03 -5.08 -4.09
N ARG A 52 9.34 -6.31 -3.68
CA ARG A 52 8.61 -7.03 -2.61
C ARG A 52 9.44 -7.08 -1.34
N LEU A 53 8.89 -6.58 -0.25
CA LEU A 53 9.54 -6.49 1.05
C LEU A 53 8.75 -7.30 2.09
N VAL A 54 9.46 -7.99 2.98
CA VAL A 54 8.87 -8.65 4.14
C VAL A 54 9.52 -8.10 5.40
N VAL A 55 8.74 -7.45 6.25
CA VAL A 55 9.22 -6.95 7.55
C VAL A 55 9.23 -8.10 8.54
N VAL A 56 10.41 -8.43 9.05
CA VAL A 56 10.66 -9.56 9.95
C VAL A 56 11.10 -9.09 11.33
N GLY A 57 10.81 -9.88 12.36
CA GLY A 57 11.04 -9.55 13.76
C GLY A 57 11.30 -10.78 14.61
N ALA A 58 10.33 -11.19 15.42
CA ALA A 58 10.50 -12.25 16.43
C ALA A 58 11.07 -13.58 15.92
N ALA A 59 10.79 -13.95 14.67
CA ALA A 59 11.31 -15.15 14.02
C ALA A 59 12.04 -14.80 12.72
N ALA A 60 12.90 -13.78 12.77
CA ALA A 60 13.53 -13.24 11.56
C ALA A 60 14.31 -14.30 10.77
N ASP A 61 15.17 -15.08 11.41
CA ASP A 61 16.02 -16.04 10.70
C ASP A 61 15.20 -17.16 10.04
N ASP A 62 14.22 -17.70 10.77
CA ASP A 62 13.31 -18.74 10.25
C ASP A 62 12.47 -18.21 9.08
N VAL A 63 11.93 -16.98 9.18
CA VAL A 63 11.15 -16.38 8.09
C VAL A 63 12.04 -16.12 6.89
N VAL A 64 13.23 -15.53 7.08
CA VAL A 64 14.18 -15.22 6.00
C VAL A 64 14.60 -16.47 5.25
N ALA A 65 14.80 -17.60 5.96
CA ALA A 65 15.14 -18.88 5.34
C ALA A 65 14.06 -19.41 4.37
N LEU A 66 12.81 -18.98 4.52
CA LEU A 66 11.70 -19.36 3.63
C LEU A 66 11.55 -18.42 2.43
N LEU A 67 12.09 -17.19 2.49
CA LEU A 67 11.79 -16.16 1.49
C LEU A 67 12.45 -16.47 0.13
N PRO A 68 11.72 -16.24 -0.99
CA PRO A 68 12.31 -16.22 -2.32
C PRO A 68 13.44 -15.19 -2.44
N ARG A 69 14.39 -15.44 -3.35
CA ARG A 69 15.59 -14.59 -3.54
C ARG A 69 15.28 -13.17 -4.02
N ASP A 70 14.13 -12.96 -4.66
CA ASP A 70 13.67 -11.68 -5.18
C ASP A 70 12.85 -10.87 -4.15
N VAL A 71 12.79 -11.34 -2.89
CA VAL A 71 12.12 -10.67 -1.79
C VAL A 71 13.15 -10.10 -0.82
N VAL A 72 12.96 -8.85 -0.43
CA VAL A 72 13.87 -8.15 0.46
C VAL A 72 13.38 -8.26 1.91
N PRO A 73 14.11 -8.95 2.80
CA PRO A 73 13.79 -8.93 4.21
C PRO A 73 14.17 -7.60 4.85
N VAL A 74 13.26 -7.00 5.61
CA VAL A 74 13.50 -5.80 6.41
C VAL A 74 13.46 -6.20 7.88
N LYS A 75 14.61 -6.20 8.54
CA LYS A 75 14.69 -6.47 9.99
C LYS A 75 14.09 -5.29 10.77
N ASN A 76 13.11 -5.57 11.62
CA ASN A 76 12.60 -4.63 12.61
C ASN A 76 13.08 -5.08 14.00
N PRO A 77 14.18 -4.52 14.55
CA PRO A 77 14.65 -4.87 15.89
C PRO A 77 13.66 -4.46 16.99
N ASP A 78 12.83 -3.45 16.73
CA ASP A 78 11.85 -2.90 17.66
C ASP A 78 10.49 -3.58 17.54
N PHE A 79 10.42 -4.82 17.02
CA PHE A 79 9.17 -5.56 16.79
C PHE A 79 8.27 -5.69 18.02
N ALA A 80 8.86 -5.65 19.22
CA ALA A 80 8.14 -5.68 20.49
C ALA A 80 7.29 -4.42 20.71
N GLY A 81 7.61 -3.32 20.02
CA GLY A 81 6.90 -2.06 20.05
C GLY A 81 5.56 -2.10 19.32
N GLY A 82 5.27 -3.08 18.47
CA GLY A 82 3.97 -3.22 17.81
C GLY A 82 3.98 -2.94 16.31
N MET A 83 2.79 -2.91 15.70
CA MET A 83 2.63 -2.78 14.24
C MET A 83 3.24 -1.47 13.69
N GLY A 84 3.16 -0.36 14.43
CA GLY A 84 3.70 0.93 14.02
C GLY A 84 5.20 0.89 13.77
N SER A 85 5.96 0.20 14.63
CA SER A 85 7.40 0.00 14.43
C SER A 85 7.72 -0.76 13.13
N SER A 86 6.87 -1.73 12.76
CA SER A 86 7.05 -2.55 11.56
C SER A 86 6.76 -1.77 10.29
N LEU A 87 5.68 -0.98 10.29
CA LEU A 87 5.37 -0.07 9.20
C LEU A 87 6.48 0.98 9.04
N ALA A 88 6.94 1.57 10.14
CA ALA A 88 8.04 2.53 10.13
C ALA A 88 9.33 1.96 9.55
N ALA A 89 9.69 0.72 9.92
CA ALA A 89 10.85 0.03 9.36
C ALA A 89 10.74 -0.14 7.83
N ALA A 90 9.56 -0.55 7.34
CA ALA A 90 9.30 -0.70 5.90
C ALA A 90 9.42 0.64 5.15
N LEU A 91 8.79 1.71 5.66
CA LEU A 91 8.82 3.02 5.01
C LEU A 91 10.22 3.63 4.99
N ARG A 92 10.99 3.49 6.08
CA ARG A 92 12.41 3.92 6.10
C ARG A 92 13.24 3.16 5.07
N ALA A 93 13.01 1.86 4.92
CA ALA A 93 13.70 1.02 3.94
C ALA A 93 13.39 1.47 2.49
N LEU A 94 12.14 1.86 2.22
CA LEU A 94 11.74 2.41 0.91
C LEU A 94 12.27 3.83 0.65
N GLN A 95 12.40 4.68 1.68
CA GLN A 95 12.92 6.04 1.56
C GLN A 95 14.45 6.11 1.43
N GLY A 96 15.17 5.26 2.16
CA GLY A 96 16.63 5.31 2.22
C GLY A 96 17.35 4.78 0.98
N GLY A 97 16.62 4.15 0.06
CA GLY A 97 17.21 3.19 -0.87
C GLY A 97 17.66 1.96 -0.09
N LEU A 98 17.33 0.77 -0.58
CA LEU A 98 17.74 -0.47 0.10
C LEU A 98 19.24 -0.69 -0.16
N GLY A 99 20.11 0.06 0.52
CA GLY A 99 21.55 0.06 0.28
C GLY A 99 22.29 0.95 1.28
N ALA A 100 23.03 0.31 2.18
CA ALA A 100 23.92 0.87 3.19
C ALA A 100 23.24 1.66 4.35
N GLY A 101 23.11 1.02 5.51
CA GLY A 101 23.11 1.76 6.79
C GLY A 101 22.20 1.30 7.93
N SER A 102 21.27 0.36 7.75
CA SER A 102 20.39 -0.09 8.86
C SER A 102 20.53 -1.58 9.16
N GLY A 103 21.64 -2.01 9.77
CA GLY A 103 21.75 -3.33 10.41
C GLY A 103 21.42 -4.57 9.55
N VAL A 104 21.41 -4.43 8.22
CA VAL A 104 21.23 -5.54 7.28
C VAL A 104 22.56 -6.28 7.18
N ASP A 105 22.61 -7.43 7.83
CA ASP A 105 23.67 -8.40 7.65
C ASP A 105 23.81 -8.69 6.14
N SER A 106 25.01 -8.51 5.61
CA SER A 106 25.29 -8.27 4.19
C SER A 106 25.23 -9.53 3.32
N THR A 107 24.43 -10.53 3.69
CA THR A 107 24.38 -11.86 3.05
C THR A 107 23.18 -12.09 2.14
N ALA A 108 22.21 -11.16 2.07
CA ALA A 108 21.12 -11.20 1.08
C ALA A 108 21.14 -9.93 0.22
N GLY A 109 22.01 -9.95 -0.79
CA GLY A 109 22.17 -8.86 -1.75
C GLY A 109 20.97 -8.71 -2.69
N LEU A 110 20.12 -7.73 -2.40
CA LEU A 110 19.37 -7.01 -3.43
C LEU A 110 19.33 -5.53 -3.05
N VAL A 111 20.15 -4.74 -3.75
CA VAL A 111 20.14 -3.29 -3.58
C VAL A 111 18.99 -2.72 -4.42
N VAL A 112 17.93 -2.25 -3.78
CA VAL A 112 16.86 -1.54 -4.49
C VAL A 112 17.21 -0.05 -4.52
N ASN A 113 17.90 0.34 -5.59
CA ASN A 113 18.39 1.70 -5.81
C ASN A 113 17.41 2.63 -6.55
N SER A 114 16.17 2.21 -6.78
CA SER A 114 15.19 3.03 -7.51
C SER A 114 14.02 3.41 -6.62
N ALA A 115 13.71 4.70 -6.58
CA ALA A 115 12.55 5.23 -5.87
C ALA A 115 11.25 4.53 -6.31
N VAL A 116 10.37 4.29 -5.34
CA VAL A 116 9.02 3.79 -5.59
C VAL A 116 8.04 4.95 -5.59
N ASP A 117 6.92 4.77 -6.28
CA ASP A 117 5.84 5.75 -6.34
C ASP A 117 4.77 5.50 -5.29
N ALA A 118 4.60 4.26 -4.85
CA ALA A 118 3.70 3.88 -3.77
C ALA A 118 4.14 2.56 -3.12
N ALA A 119 3.55 2.25 -1.97
CA ALA A 119 3.64 0.97 -1.30
C ALA A 119 2.25 0.43 -0.97
N VAL A 120 2.05 -0.86 -1.18
CA VAL A 120 0.89 -1.61 -0.72
C VAL A 120 1.29 -2.37 0.54
N ILE A 121 0.65 -2.03 1.65
CA ILE A 121 0.86 -2.65 2.95
C ILE A 121 -0.15 -3.78 3.14
N MET A 122 0.36 -4.97 3.44
CA MET A 122 -0.41 -6.19 3.69
C MET A 122 0.02 -6.84 5.01
N LEU A 123 -0.91 -7.51 5.69
CA LEU A 123 -0.63 -8.26 6.91
C LEU A 123 -0.53 -9.76 6.63
N VAL A 124 0.25 -10.46 7.44
CA VAL A 124 0.51 -11.90 7.28
C VAL A 124 -0.67 -12.80 7.71
N ASP A 125 -1.59 -12.28 8.52
CA ASP A 125 -2.63 -13.02 9.21
C ASP A 125 -4.04 -12.79 8.67
N LEU A 126 -4.13 -12.43 7.38
CA LEU A 126 -5.39 -12.25 6.64
C LEU A 126 -5.57 -13.42 5.64
N PRO A 127 -6.08 -14.58 6.09
CA PRO A 127 -6.01 -15.83 5.33
C PRO A 127 -6.91 -15.87 4.09
N ASP A 128 -7.92 -15.01 4.02
CA ASP A 128 -8.94 -14.95 2.96
C ASP A 128 -8.66 -13.84 1.92
N VAL A 129 -7.74 -12.93 2.21
CA VAL A 129 -7.35 -11.86 1.28
C VAL A 129 -6.42 -12.42 0.20
N SER A 130 -6.83 -12.27 -1.06
CA SER A 130 -6.09 -12.77 -2.23
C SER A 130 -5.45 -11.65 -3.04
N GLU A 131 -4.65 -12.02 -4.05
CA GLU A 131 -4.11 -11.08 -5.05
C GLU A 131 -5.23 -10.29 -5.76
N ALA A 132 -6.44 -10.83 -5.89
CA ALA A 132 -7.57 -10.13 -6.49
C ALA A 132 -7.96 -8.86 -5.72
N VAL A 133 -7.86 -8.88 -4.38
CA VAL A 133 -8.12 -7.71 -3.53
C VAL A 133 -7.03 -6.66 -3.73
N VAL A 134 -5.76 -7.08 -3.72
CA VAL A 134 -4.60 -6.20 -3.98
C VAL A 134 -4.73 -5.54 -5.35
N ASN A 135 -5.00 -6.33 -6.38
CA ASN A 135 -5.18 -5.84 -7.74
C ASN A 135 -6.36 -4.87 -7.86
N ARG A 136 -7.46 -5.10 -7.15
CA ARG A 136 -8.59 -4.17 -7.15
C ARG A 136 -8.18 -2.82 -6.57
N VAL A 137 -7.55 -2.78 -5.39
CA VAL A 137 -7.10 -1.53 -4.76
C VAL A 137 -6.14 -0.77 -5.68
N VAL A 138 -5.12 -1.45 -6.21
CA VAL A 138 -4.13 -0.84 -7.10
C VAL A 138 -4.78 -0.31 -8.38
N ARG A 139 -5.62 -1.11 -9.04
CA ARG A 139 -6.29 -0.69 -10.28
C ARG A 139 -7.23 0.48 -10.06
N THR A 140 -8.00 0.50 -8.99
CA THR A 140 -8.89 1.64 -8.70
C THR A 140 -8.11 2.95 -8.57
N VAL A 141 -6.93 2.93 -7.94
CA VAL A 141 -6.07 4.12 -7.85
C VAL A 141 -5.50 4.52 -9.22
N LEU A 142 -4.99 3.55 -9.99
CA LEU A 142 -4.42 3.82 -11.31
C LEU A 142 -5.47 4.34 -12.31
N ASP A 143 -6.67 3.75 -12.33
CA ASP A 143 -7.77 4.13 -13.21
C ASP A 143 -8.30 5.53 -12.83
N GLY A 144 -8.33 5.85 -11.53
CA GLY A 144 -8.66 7.18 -11.03
C GLY A 144 -7.63 8.24 -11.43
N ALA A 145 -6.34 7.95 -11.25
CA ALA A 145 -5.25 8.85 -11.64
C ALA A 145 -5.23 9.11 -13.15
N TRP A 146 -5.54 8.10 -13.96
CA TRP A 146 -5.55 8.21 -15.42
C TRP A 146 -6.76 8.98 -15.96
N SER A 147 -7.93 8.83 -15.34
CA SER A 147 -9.13 9.60 -15.70
C SER A 147 -8.95 11.09 -15.42
N ALA A 148 -8.31 11.46 -14.30
CA ALA A 148 -8.01 12.86 -13.97
C ALA A 148 -6.98 13.49 -14.93
N ALA A 149 -5.94 12.73 -15.32
CA ALA A 149 -4.93 13.21 -16.26
C ALA A 149 -5.50 13.47 -17.66
N ARG A 150 -6.45 12.65 -18.14
CA ARG A 150 -7.15 12.85 -19.42
C ARG A 150 -8.00 14.12 -19.44
N ASN A 151 -8.81 14.34 -18.40
CA ASN A 151 -9.63 15.55 -18.31
C ASN A 151 -8.77 16.82 -18.34
N SER A 152 -7.58 16.79 -17.73
CA SER A 152 -6.64 17.94 -17.72
C SER A 152 -6.04 18.23 -19.11
N ILE A 153 -5.83 17.20 -19.95
CA ILE A 153 -5.36 17.35 -21.34
C ILE A 153 -6.49 17.91 -22.21
N ASP A 154 -7.72 17.42 -22.03
CA ASP A 154 -8.89 17.89 -22.77
C ASP A 154 -9.23 19.37 -22.42
N ASP A 155 -9.10 19.75 -21.14
CA ASP A 155 -9.24 21.14 -20.69
C ASP A 155 -8.16 22.06 -21.29
N ALA A 156 -6.91 21.58 -21.38
CA ALA A 156 -5.80 22.32 -21.99
C ALA A 156 -5.89 22.40 -23.53
N ALA A 157 -6.59 21.45 -24.17
CA ALA A 157 -6.82 21.41 -25.60
C ALA A 157 -8.05 22.21 -26.06
N SER A 158 -8.83 22.75 -25.12
CA SER A 158 -9.98 23.61 -25.44
C SER A 158 -9.50 25.03 -25.80
N PRO A 159 -9.69 25.51 -27.04
CA PRO A 159 -9.29 26.85 -27.39
C PRO A 159 -10.18 27.86 -26.67
N ALA A 160 -9.57 28.86 -26.04
CA ALA A 160 -10.27 30.01 -25.48
C ALA A 160 -11.14 30.66 -26.57
N ALA A 161 -12.44 30.37 -26.54
CA ALA A 161 -13.42 30.98 -27.43
C ALA A 161 -13.69 32.42 -26.98
N GLY A 162 -12.85 33.34 -27.43
CA GLY A 162 -13.14 34.77 -27.45
C GLY A 162 -13.83 35.15 -28.76
N GLY A 163 -15.13 35.41 -28.70
CA GLY A 163 -15.91 36.05 -29.77
C GLY A 163 -17.33 36.36 -29.27
N PRO A 164 -17.85 37.60 -29.43
CA PRO A 164 -19.07 38.01 -28.73
C PRO A 164 -20.37 37.65 -29.47
N ASP A 165 -21.35 37.21 -28.66
CA ASP A 165 -22.79 37.54 -28.68
C ASP A 165 -23.69 37.05 -29.84
N ARG A 166 -24.66 36.16 -29.55
CA ARG A 166 -26.11 36.48 -29.34
C ARG A 166 -27.01 35.24 -29.24
N SER A 167 -27.81 35.21 -28.16
CA SER A 167 -29.14 34.57 -27.97
C SER A 167 -29.33 33.12 -28.47
N SER A 168 -29.67 32.14 -27.63
CA SER A 168 -30.99 32.06 -26.98
C SER A 168 -31.01 31.06 -25.82
N ALA A 169 -31.76 31.42 -24.80
CA ALA A 169 -32.00 30.68 -23.57
C ALA A 169 -32.63 29.29 -23.77
N VAL A 170 -32.15 28.31 -23.00
CA VAL A 170 -33.03 27.35 -22.30
C VAL A 170 -32.48 27.18 -20.89
N SER A 171 -33.15 27.83 -19.94
CA SER A 171 -32.95 27.63 -18.51
C SER A 171 -33.51 26.26 -18.12
N HIS A 172 -32.67 25.38 -17.55
CA HIS A 172 -33.12 24.37 -16.60
C HIS A 172 -32.28 24.50 -15.33
N THR A 173 -32.98 24.83 -14.26
CA THR A 173 -32.48 25.03 -12.91
C THR A 173 -31.77 23.78 -12.37
N ARG A 174 -30.51 23.94 -11.91
CA ARG A 174 -29.99 23.18 -10.77
C ARG A 174 -29.00 24.05 -9.99
N ALA A 175 -29.48 24.60 -8.88
CA ALA A 175 -28.65 25.20 -7.85
C ALA A 175 -28.14 24.08 -6.91
N ALA A 176 -26.81 23.95 -6.86
CA ALA A 176 -25.93 23.43 -5.80
C ALA A 176 -24.58 23.18 -6.51
N GLY A 177 -23.60 24.07 -6.52
CA GLY A 177 -23.10 24.78 -5.33
C GLY A 177 -22.22 23.82 -4.52
N GLU A 178 -20.99 23.61 -5.00
CA GLU A 178 -19.79 23.38 -4.18
C GLU A 178 -19.59 21.99 -3.51
N ALA A 179 -18.84 21.11 -4.20
CA ALA A 179 -17.86 20.20 -3.59
C ALA A 179 -16.83 19.75 -4.65
N ALA A 180 -15.70 20.47 -4.68
CA ALA A 180 -14.37 20.11 -5.20
C ALA A 180 -14.27 19.39 -6.56
N ASN A 181 -13.64 20.10 -7.50
CA ASN A 181 -12.74 19.54 -8.50
C ASN A 181 -11.67 18.68 -7.78
N SER A 182 -12.02 17.45 -7.42
CA SER A 182 -11.11 16.54 -6.71
C SER A 182 -10.17 15.95 -7.75
N VAL A 183 -9.09 16.69 -8.02
CA VAL A 183 -7.92 16.18 -8.72
C VAL A 183 -7.52 14.90 -8.01
N ILE A 184 -7.79 13.73 -8.61
CA ILE A 184 -7.32 12.47 -8.04
C ILE A 184 -5.79 12.57 -8.08
N PRO A 185 -5.11 12.52 -6.92
CA PRO A 185 -3.68 12.74 -6.88
C PRO A 185 -3.00 11.65 -7.73
N GLY A 186 -1.91 12.01 -8.42
CA GLY A 186 -1.08 10.99 -9.04
C GLY A 186 -0.70 9.93 -8.00
N ILE A 187 -0.40 8.70 -8.42
CA ILE A 187 -0.14 7.54 -7.53
C ILE A 187 0.74 7.86 -6.29
N ARG A 188 1.67 8.82 -6.42
CA ARG A 188 2.55 9.31 -5.35
C ARG A 188 1.84 10.03 -4.21
N SER A 189 0.72 10.68 -4.46
CA SER A 189 -0.11 11.38 -3.46
C SER A 189 -1.44 10.66 -3.19
N ALA A 190 -1.56 9.40 -3.63
CA ALA A 190 -2.75 8.60 -3.37
C ALA A 190 -2.69 7.92 -1.99
N LEU A 191 -3.84 7.89 -1.30
CA LEU A 191 -4.11 6.98 -0.19
C LEU A 191 -5.34 6.15 -0.57
N ALA A 192 -5.26 4.83 -0.44
CA ALA A 192 -6.41 3.95 -0.63
C ALA A 192 -6.35 2.78 0.35
N ARG A 193 -7.50 2.19 0.66
CA ARG A 193 -7.57 0.98 1.48
C ARG A 193 -8.76 0.12 1.07
N ALA A 194 -8.59 -1.19 1.21
CA ALA A 194 -9.71 -2.10 1.07
C ALA A 194 -10.76 -1.83 2.17
N THR A 195 -12.03 -2.01 1.82
CA THR A 195 -13.13 -2.13 2.76
C THR A 195 -13.88 -3.44 2.54
N PHE A 196 -14.42 -3.99 3.62
CA PHE A 196 -15.19 -5.24 3.59
C PHE A 196 -16.52 -4.99 4.30
N SER A 197 -17.60 -4.89 3.52
CA SER A 197 -18.90 -4.43 4.00
C SER A 197 -18.81 -3.08 4.73
N GLY A 198 -18.06 -2.13 4.15
CA GLY A 198 -17.84 -0.81 4.72
C GLY A 198 -16.85 -0.74 5.88
N ARG A 199 -16.33 -1.87 6.37
CA ARG A 199 -15.29 -1.90 7.40
C ARG A 199 -13.91 -1.73 6.77
N PRO A 200 -13.10 -0.73 7.19
CA PRO A 200 -11.73 -0.59 6.73
C PRO A 200 -10.85 -1.80 7.05
N GLY A 201 -10.02 -2.22 6.09
CA GLY A 201 -9.07 -3.30 6.24
C GLY A 201 -7.82 -3.13 5.37
N HIS A 202 -7.08 -4.23 5.22
CA HIS A 202 -5.92 -4.31 4.35
C HIS A 202 -6.28 -5.02 3.03
N PRO A 203 -5.56 -4.75 1.93
CA PRO A 203 -4.36 -3.93 1.86
C PRO A 203 -4.61 -2.42 1.91
N VAL A 204 -3.58 -1.67 2.31
CA VAL A 204 -3.54 -0.20 2.30
C VAL A 204 -2.49 0.26 1.30
N LEU A 205 -2.88 1.09 0.33
CA LEU A 205 -1.96 1.76 -0.59
C LEU A 205 -1.58 3.13 -0.03
N ILE A 206 -0.29 3.39 0.04
CA ILE A 206 0.30 4.64 0.48
C ILE A 206 1.20 5.16 -0.64
N GLY A 207 0.86 6.31 -1.21
CA GLY A 207 1.72 7.02 -2.15
C GLY A 207 2.99 7.56 -1.49
N ALA A 208 4.08 7.66 -2.24
CA ALA A 208 5.39 8.07 -1.74
C ALA A 208 5.40 9.45 -1.05
N ASP A 209 4.53 10.37 -1.46
CA ASP A 209 4.42 11.72 -0.88
C ASP A 209 3.84 11.66 0.55
N HIS A 210 3.15 10.57 0.92
CA HIS A 210 2.62 10.34 2.26
C HIS A 210 3.60 9.60 3.19
N PHE A 211 4.70 9.03 2.68
CA PHE A 211 5.60 8.21 3.49
C PHE A 211 6.14 8.96 4.73
N ALA A 212 6.59 10.21 4.56
CA ALA A 212 7.11 11.01 5.67
C ALA A 212 6.04 11.29 6.74
N GLY A 213 4.80 11.60 6.31
CA GLY A 213 3.68 11.86 7.21
C GLY A 213 3.25 10.62 7.99
N VAL A 214 3.14 9.47 7.32
CA VAL A 214 2.82 8.20 7.97
C VAL A 214 3.92 7.80 8.94
N LEU A 215 5.19 7.94 8.55
CA LEU A 215 6.33 7.61 9.39
C LEU A 215 6.36 8.43 10.69
N ALA A 216 6.01 9.73 10.61
CA ALA A 216 6.01 10.62 11.76
C ALA A 216 5.03 10.21 12.87
N VAL A 217 3.96 9.49 12.52
CA VAL A 217 2.93 9.04 13.49
C VAL A 217 3.00 7.54 13.79
N SER A 218 3.78 6.76 13.03
CA SER A 218 3.88 5.31 13.18
C SER A 218 4.73 4.95 14.40
N THR A 219 4.09 4.80 15.56
CA THR A 219 4.74 4.50 16.84
C THR A 219 3.95 3.47 17.63
N GLY A 220 4.64 2.61 18.38
CA GLY A 220 3.95 1.60 19.17
C GLY A 220 3.09 0.66 18.30
N ASP A 221 1.85 0.42 18.76
CA ASP A 221 0.80 -0.29 18.03
C ASP A 221 0.05 0.58 17.01
N HIS A 222 0.37 1.89 16.93
CA HIS A 222 -0.24 2.80 15.96
C HIS A 222 0.45 2.65 14.60
N GLY A 223 -0.21 1.94 13.68
CA GLY A 223 0.15 1.91 12.26
C GLY A 223 -0.34 3.16 11.52
N ALA A 224 -0.67 3.03 10.23
CA ALA A 224 -1.15 4.15 9.42
C ALA A 224 -2.53 4.72 9.85
N ARG A 225 -3.23 4.07 10.79
CA ARG A 225 -4.62 4.39 11.14
C ARG A 225 -4.83 5.86 11.49
N ASP A 226 -3.97 6.43 12.33
CA ASP A 226 -4.11 7.81 12.81
C ASP A 226 -3.81 8.82 11.69
N TYR A 227 -2.89 8.48 10.79
CA TYR A 227 -2.64 9.26 9.58
C TYR A 227 -3.87 9.27 8.65
N LEU A 228 -4.45 8.08 8.38
CA LEU A 228 -5.63 7.92 7.52
C LEU A 228 -6.91 8.53 8.10
N ALA A 229 -6.96 8.78 9.42
CA ALA A 229 -8.07 9.48 10.06
C ALA A 229 -8.08 10.98 9.71
N THR A 230 -6.91 11.56 9.40
CA THR A 230 -6.74 12.98 9.07
C THR A 230 -6.48 13.23 7.58
N HIS A 231 -6.17 12.19 6.82
CA HIS A 231 -5.92 12.24 5.38
C HIS A 231 -6.87 11.26 4.67
N PRO A 232 -7.92 11.76 3.99
CA PRO A 232 -8.92 10.91 3.35
C PRO A 232 -8.29 9.89 2.39
N ALA A 233 -8.54 8.61 2.66
CA ALA A 233 -8.15 7.52 1.79
C ALA A 233 -9.36 7.04 0.98
N LEU A 234 -9.13 6.74 -0.30
CA LEU A 234 -10.12 6.10 -1.15
C LEU A 234 -10.49 4.72 -0.56
N ALA A 235 -11.76 4.55 -0.22
CA ALA A 235 -12.30 3.27 0.21
C ALA A 235 -12.64 2.41 -1.01
N VAL A 236 -12.02 1.23 -1.12
CA VAL A 236 -12.22 0.29 -2.22
C VAL A 236 -12.94 -0.95 -1.70
N GLU A 237 -14.22 -1.07 -2.02
CA GLU A 237 -15.04 -2.18 -1.54
C GLU A 237 -14.64 -3.52 -2.16
N CYS A 238 -14.38 -4.49 -1.29
CA CYS A 238 -13.85 -5.82 -1.60
C CYS A 238 -14.62 -6.94 -0.87
N GLY A 239 -15.78 -6.65 -0.26
CA GLY A 239 -16.58 -7.64 0.48
C GLY A 239 -17.10 -8.82 -0.35
N ASP A 240 -17.12 -8.71 -1.68
CA ASP A 240 -17.40 -9.80 -2.62
C ASP A 240 -16.21 -10.74 -2.84
N LEU A 241 -14.99 -10.33 -2.45
CA LEU A 241 -13.75 -11.10 -2.64
C LEU A 241 -13.23 -11.74 -1.35
N ALA A 242 -13.41 -11.09 -0.20
CA ALA A 242 -12.95 -11.54 1.10
C ALA A 242 -13.76 -10.90 2.24
N GLY A 243 -13.62 -11.42 3.45
CA GLY A 243 -14.12 -10.80 4.69
C GLY A 243 -13.09 -9.89 5.36
N GLY A 244 -11.80 -10.13 5.12
CA GLY A 244 -10.71 -9.27 5.60
C GLY A 244 -10.47 -9.33 7.11
N ALA A 245 -10.87 -10.44 7.74
CA ALA A 245 -10.67 -10.68 9.16
C ALA A 245 -9.26 -11.22 9.43
N ASP A 246 -8.59 -10.67 10.43
CA ASP A 246 -7.30 -11.15 10.91
C ASP A 246 -7.47 -12.30 11.90
N VAL A 247 -6.55 -13.27 11.85
CA VAL A 247 -6.55 -14.42 12.77
C VAL A 247 -5.71 -14.10 13.99
N ASP A 248 -6.33 -13.89 15.14
CA ASP A 248 -5.69 -13.40 16.35
C ASP A 248 -5.32 -14.52 17.33
N ARG A 249 -6.12 -15.58 17.34
CA ARG A 249 -5.97 -16.82 18.11
C ARG A 249 -6.06 -18.03 17.19
N ARG A 250 -5.59 -19.19 17.66
CA ARG A 250 -5.72 -20.45 16.90
C ARG A 250 -7.17 -20.92 16.71
N SER A 251 -8.09 -20.39 17.51
CA SER A 251 -9.51 -20.72 17.50
C SER A 251 -10.33 -19.91 16.50
N ASP A 252 -9.76 -18.82 15.98
CA ASP A 252 -10.39 -17.97 14.98
C ASP A 252 -10.33 -18.66 13.61
#